data_AF-A0A132A6D8-F1
#
_entry.id   AF-A0A132A6D8-F1
#
_cell.length_a   1.000
_cell.length_b   1.000
_cell.length_c   1.000
_cell.angle_alpha   90.00
_cell.angle_beta   90.00
_cell.angle_gamma   90.00
#
_symmetry.space_group_name_H-M   'P 1'
#
loop_
_entity.id
_entity.type
_entity.pdbx_description
1 polymer ?
#
loop_
_entity_poly.entity_id
_entity_poly.type
_entity_poly.pdbx_seq_one_letter_code
_entity_poly.pdbx_strand_id
1 'polypeptide(L)'
;MKMNENVEKQKQFVEYLIDNYKPYVRGRLCDLCKPISKKYQLAITVIMKRYLNAIVVDRFKTVEEILENEMSQFNNTETFLSLDVIRAPTIAESLRHITAVPDVKLVYDLIQFDDRIEKAVRFVVGNTLLCQNREDAARIAYNLESDRKLALKFHSIHFDL
;
A
#
# COMPACT_ATOMS: atom_id res chain seq x y z
N MET A 1 11.38 4.18 -26.37
CA MET A 1 10.08 4.05 -27.06
C MET A 1 9.22 2.92 -26.50
N LYS A 2 9.65 1.64 -26.54
CA LYS A 2 8.86 0.48 -26.04
C LYS A 2 8.40 0.54 -24.57
N MET A 3 9.20 1.13 -23.67
CA MET A 3 8.83 1.24 -22.24
C MET A 3 7.61 2.16 -22.03
N ASN A 4 7.51 3.27 -22.75
CA ASN A 4 6.42 4.23 -22.60
C ASN A 4 5.10 3.70 -23.17
N GLU A 5 5.15 2.91 -24.25
CA GLU A 5 3.96 2.27 -24.82
C GLU A 5 3.34 1.24 -23.86
N ASN A 6 4.16 0.48 -23.13
CA ASN A 6 3.66 -0.49 -22.16
C ASN A 6 2.99 0.18 -20.95
N VAL A 7 3.56 1.28 -20.45
CA VAL A 7 2.96 2.05 -19.35
C VAL A 7 1.61 2.65 -19.75
N GLU A 8 1.51 3.19 -20.96
CA GLU A 8 0.25 3.76 -21.46
C GLU A 8 -0.82 2.69 -21.67
N LYS A 9 -0.45 1.52 -22.23
CA LYS A 9 -1.36 0.38 -22.37
C LYS A 9 -1.89 -0.12 -21.02
N GLN A 10 -1.02 -0.21 -20.01
CA GLN A 10 -1.43 -0.58 -18.65
C GLN A 10 -2.42 0.42 -18.07
N LYS A 11 -2.16 1.72 -18.25
CA LYS A 11 -3.07 2.77 -17.80
C LYS A 11 -4.44 2.65 -18.48
N GLN A 12 -4.47 2.51 -19.81
CA GLN A 12 -5.69 2.33 -20.59
C GLN A 12 -6.47 1.08 -20.15
N PHE A 13 -5.77 -0.01 -19.86
CA PHE A 13 -6.40 -1.22 -19.36
C PHE A 13 -7.07 -1.00 -18.00
N VAL A 14 -6.41 -0.32 -17.06
CA VAL A 14 -7.03 0.00 -15.76
C VAL A 14 -8.24 0.92 -15.93
N GLU A 15 -8.17 1.93 -16.79
CA GLU A 15 -9.31 2.82 -17.09
C GLU A 15 -10.49 2.02 -17.67
N TYR A 16 -10.22 1.12 -18.62
CA TYR A 16 -11.21 0.20 -19.17
C TYR A 16 -11.85 -0.69 -18.08
N LEU A 17 -11.05 -1.29 -17.20
CA LEU A 17 -11.57 -2.11 -16.11
C LEU A 17 -12.42 -1.29 -15.15
N ILE A 18 -11.97 -0.09 -14.81
CA ILE A 18 -12.73 0.83 -13.97
C ILE A 18 -14.08 1.09 -14.62
N ASP A 19 -14.16 1.46 -15.90
CA ASP A 19 -15.42 1.84 -16.54
C ASP A 19 -16.40 0.68 -16.74
N ASN A 20 -15.92 -0.51 -17.11
CA ASN A 20 -16.79 -1.65 -17.41
C ASN A 20 -17.20 -2.45 -16.18
N TYR A 21 -16.45 -2.35 -15.07
CA TYR A 21 -16.71 -3.10 -13.85
C TYR A 21 -17.06 -2.19 -12.65
N LYS A 22 -17.57 -0.97 -12.88
CA LYS A 22 -18.10 -0.14 -11.77
C LYS A 22 -19.30 -0.81 -11.11
N PRO A 23 -19.44 -0.73 -9.78
CA PRO A 23 -18.58 -0.03 -8.81
C PRO A 23 -17.50 -0.92 -8.17
N TYR A 24 -17.22 -2.09 -8.75
CA TYR A 24 -16.45 -3.19 -8.15
C TYR A 24 -14.93 -3.01 -8.30
N VAL A 25 -14.47 -2.45 -9.42
CA VAL A 25 -13.07 -2.02 -9.59
C VAL A 25 -12.90 -0.59 -9.10
N ARG A 26 -11.97 -0.38 -8.15
CA ARG A 26 -11.68 0.94 -7.55
C ARG A 26 -10.56 1.68 -8.27
N GLY A 27 -9.58 0.96 -8.79
CA GLY A 27 -8.38 1.49 -9.45
C GLY A 27 -7.08 1.07 -8.76
N ARG A 28 -5.95 1.66 -9.16
CA ARG A 28 -4.63 1.32 -8.60
C ARG A 28 -4.38 2.02 -7.28
N LEU A 29 -3.69 1.36 -6.36
CA LEU A 29 -3.32 1.95 -5.07
C LEU A 29 -2.56 3.28 -5.20
N CYS A 30 -1.66 3.42 -6.17
CA CYS A 30 -0.92 4.67 -6.39
C CYS A 30 -1.82 5.85 -6.77
N ASP A 31 -2.94 5.59 -7.44
CA ASP A 31 -3.92 6.59 -7.85
C ASP A 31 -4.93 6.90 -6.71
N LEU A 32 -5.12 5.95 -5.79
CA LEU A 32 -6.09 6.02 -4.70
C LEU A 32 -5.52 6.55 -3.37
N CYS A 33 -4.20 6.60 -3.23
CA CYS A 33 -3.51 7.01 -2.01
C CYS A 33 -2.70 8.29 -2.24
N LYS A 34 -2.74 9.22 -1.29
CA LYS A 34 -1.94 10.45 -1.32
C LYS A 34 -1.18 10.64 -0.01
N PRO A 35 0.15 10.86 -0.03
CA PRO A 35 0.88 11.26 1.16
C PRO A 35 0.27 12.54 1.76
N ILE A 36 0.12 12.60 3.08
CA ILE A 36 -0.36 13.82 3.77
C ILE A 36 0.62 15.00 3.63
N SER A 37 1.88 14.72 3.26
CA SER A 37 2.93 15.70 3.02
C SER A 37 3.96 15.16 2.02
N LYS A 38 4.47 16.02 1.14
CA LYS A 38 5.50 15.66 0.15
C LYS A 38 6.76 15.06 0.76
N LYS A 39 7.11 15.45 1.99
CA LYS A 39 8.30 14.92 2.68
C LYS A 39 8.24 13.41 2.94
N TYR A 40 7.04 12.82 2.98
CA TYR A 40 6.85 11.38 3.18
C TYR A 40 6.69 10.59 1.88
N GLN A 41 6.62 11.27 0.72
CA GLN A 41 6.28 10.63 -0.55
C GLN A 41 7.26 9.52 -0.92
N LEU A 42 8.57 9.76 -0.82
CA LEU A 42 9.59 8.75 -1.09
C LEU A 42 9.41 7.55 -0.16
N ALA A 43 9.15 7.80 1.12
CA ALA A 43 9.00 6.75 2.11
C ALA A 43 7.82 5.84 1.87
N ILE A 44 6.66 6.45 1.65
CA ILE A 44 5.44 5.72 1.32
C ILE A 44 5.62 4.94 0.02
N THR A 45 6.27 5.53 -0.99
CA THR A 45 6.55 4.87 -2.28
C THR A 45 7.42 3.62 -2.10
N VAL A 46 8.48 3.70 -1.30
CA VAL A 46 9.37 2.55 -1.03
C VAL A 46 8.61 1.45 -0.30
N ILE A 47 7.86 1.80 0.75
CA ILE A 47 7.11 0.85 1.57
C ILE A 47 6.02 0.15 0.74
N MET A 48 5.32 0.91 -0.11
CA MET A 48 4.23 0.39 -0.95
C MET A 48 4.72 -0.20 -2.26
N LYS A 49 6.03 -0.17 -2.58
CA LYS A 49 6.59 -0.43 -3.93
C LYS A 49 5.98 -1.63 -4.64
N ARG A 50 5.85 -2.76 -3.94
CA ARG A 50 5.31 -4.02 -4.50
C ARG A 50 3.84 -3.89 -4.93
N TYR A 51 3.08 -3.00 -4.30
CA TYR A 51 1.64 -2.87 -4.43
C TYR A 51 1.19 -1.55 -5.05
N LEU A 52 2.11 -0.64 -5.43
CA LEU A 52 1.73 0.66 -6.01
C LEU A 52 0.79 0.50 -7.21
N ASN A 53 1.10 -0.43 -8.11
CA ASN A 53 0.28 -0.71 -9.29
C ASN A 53 -0.82 -1.74 -9.04
N ALA A 54 -0.99 -2.22 -7.80
CA ALA A 54 -2.01 -3.22 -7.53
C ALA A 54 -3.42 -2.61 -7.66
N ILE A 55 -4.30 -3.30 -8.38
CA ILE A 55 -5.66 -2.89 -8.66
C ILE A 55 -6.56 -3.37 -7.53
N VAL A 56 -7.24 -2.44 -6.86
CA VAL A 56 -8.16 -2.73 -5.75
C VAL A 56 -9.54 -3.06 -6.30
N VAL A 57 -10.09 -4.19 -5.89
CA VAL A 57 -11.44 -4.66 -6.26
C VAL A 57 -12.23 -5.05 -5.02
N ASP A 58 -13.55 -5.04 -5.09
CA ASP A 58 -14.40 -5.41 -3.95
C ASP A 58 -14.30 -6.90 -3.59
N ARG A 59 -14.37 -7.78 -4.59
CA ARG A 59 -14.54 -9.23 -4.43
C ARG A 59 -13.72 -10.04 -5.41
N PHE A 60 -13.36 -11.26 -4.98
CA PHE A 60 -12.49 -12.12 -5.77
C PHE A 60 -13.17 -12.55 -7.07
N LYS A 61 -14.50 -12.71 -7.02
CA LYS A 61 -15.33 -13.01 -8.19
C LYS A 61 -15.15 -11.99 -9.33
N THR A 62 -14.98 -10.71 -9.02
CA THR A 62 -14.73 -9.68 -10.04
C THR A 62 -13.39 -9.90 -10.73
N VAL A 63 -12.39 -10.42 -10.03
CA VAL A 63 -11.10 -10.82 -10.64
C VAL A 63 -11.30 -11.98 -11.60
N GLU A 64 -12.08 -12.99 -11.21
CA GLU A 64 -12.41 -14.14 -12.07
C GLU A 64 -13.11 -13.69 -13.35
N GLU A 65 -14.15 -12.86 -13.23
CA GLU A 65 -14.88 -12.29 -14.38
C GLU A 65 -13.96 -11.49 -15.32
N ILE A 66 -13.04 -10.68 -14.77
CA ILE A 66 -12.05 -9.95 -15.57
C ILE A 66 -11.11 -10.90 -16.30
N LEU A 67 -10.60 -11.93 -15.61
CA LEU A 67 -9.67 -12.89 -16.20
C LEU A 67 -10.34 -13.71 -17.31
N GLU A 68 -11.60 -14.07 -17.16
CA GLU A 68 -12.37 -14.81 -18.16
C GLU A 68 -12.66 -13.97 -19.41
N ASN A 69 -13.10 -12.72 -19.23
CA ASN A 69 -13.54 -11.85 -20.33
C ASN A 69 -12.38 -11.13 -21.02
N GLU A 70 -11.34 -10.75 -20.26
CA GLU A 70 -10.26 -9.87 -20.71
C GLU A 70 -8.91 -10.58 -20.82
N MET A 71 -8.90 -11.92 -20.85
CA MET A 71 -7.69 -12.74 -20.85
C MET A 71 -6.66 -12.31 -21.90
N SER A 72 -7.12 -11.87 -23.08
CA SER A 72 -6.26 -11.42 -24.18
C SER A 72 -5.55 -10.08 -23.91
N GLN A 73 -6.15 -9.24 -23.07
CA GLN A 73 -5.61 -7.93 -22.64
C GLN A 73 -4.86 -8.04 -21.30
N PHE A 74 -5.08 -9.15 -20.59
CA PHE A 74 -4.54 -9.37 -19.26
C PHE A 74 -3.04 -9.68 -19.31
N ASN A 75 -2.24 -8.74 -18.82
CA ASN A 75 -0.82 -8.99 -18.59
C ASN A 75 -0.64 -9.67 -17.22
N ASN A 76 0.05 -10.81 -17.20
CA ASN A 76 0.36 -11.61 -16.00
C ASN A 76 1.14 -10.86 -14.89
N THR A 77 1.48 -9.59 -15.10
CA THR A 77 2.16 -8.73 -14.13
C THR A 77 1.22 -7.94 -13.23
N GLU A 78 -0.06 -7.82 -13.59
CA GLU A 78 -1.01 -7.04 -12.80
C GLU A 78 -1.41 -7.79 -11.52
N THR A 79 -1.36 -7.10 -10.38
CA THR A 79 -1.73 -7.66 -9.08
C THR A 79 -3.10 -7.14 -8.67
N PHE A 80 -4.01 -8.03 -8.26
CA PHE A 80 -5.31 -7.65 -7.73
C PHE A 80 -5.34 -7.75 -6.21
N LEU A 81 -5.90 -6.73 -5.55
CA LEU A 81 -6.20 -6.73 -4.12
C LEU A 81 -7.71 -6.77 -3.94
N SER A 82 -8.21 -7.97 -3.72
CA SER A 82 -9.63 -8.17 -3.48
C SER A 82 -10.00 -7.97 -2.01
N LEU A 83 -10.84 -6.98 -1.74
CA LEU A 83 -11.15 -6.53 -0.39
C LEU A 83 -11.83 -7.61 0.46
N ASP A 84 -12.66 -8.48 -0.11
CA ASP A 84 -13.29 -9.59 0.61
C ASP A 84 -12.29 -10.62 1.17
N VAL A 85 -11.25 -10.99 0.40
CA VAL A 85 -10.33 -12.09 0.72
C VAL A 85 -9.01 -11.66 1.33
N ILE A 86 -8.52 -10.44 1.08
CA ILE A 86 -7.25 -9.99 1.68
C ILE A 86 -7.35 -9.97 3.21
N ARG A 87 -6.26 -10.35 3.88
CA ARG A 87 -6.18 -10.37 5.34
C ARG A 87 -5.35 -9.18 5.83
N ALA A 88 -6.03 -8.12 6.23
CA ALA A 88 -5.40 -6.91 6.73
C ALA A 88 -5.19 -7.00 8.25
N PRO A 89 -3.98 -6.69 8.78
CA PRO A 89 -3.75 -6.62 10.22
C PRO A 89 -4.55 -5.46 10.83
N THR A 90 -4.95 -5.59 12.09
CA THR A 90 -5.49 -4.46 12.87
C THR A 90 -4.36 -3.48 13.19
N ILE A 91 -4.65 -2.19 13.03
CA ILE A 91 -3.73 -1.13 13.42
C ILE A 91 -3.60 -1.12 14.94
N ALA A 92 -2.37 -1.21 15.42
CA ALA A 92 -2.09 -1.17 16.85
C ALA A 92 -1.99 0.29 17.31
N GLU A 93 -3.05 0.77 17.95
CA GLU A 93 -3.17 2.15 18.49
C GLU A 93 -1.98 2.54 19.38
N SER A 94 -1.45 1.59 20.16
CA SER A 94 -0.29 1.82 21.02
C SER A 94 0.96 2.31 20.26
N LEU A 95 1.08 1.98 18.97
CA LEU A 95 2.21 2.40 18.15
C LEU A 95 2.21 3.91 17.84
N ARG A 96 1.07 4.59 17.96
CA ARG A 96 0.97 6.06 17.81
C ARG A 96 1.55 6.80 19.03
N HIS A 97 1.79 6.09 20.13
CA HIS A 97 2.21 6.66 21.42
C HIS A 97 3.65 6.29 21.78
N ILE A 98 4.47 5.84 20.83
CA ILE A 98 5.89 5.56 21.07
C ILE A 98 6.61 6.88 21.37
N THR A 99 7.16 6.98 22.59
CA THR A 99 7.91 8.16 23.06
C THR A 99 9.40 7.89 23.26
N ALA A 100 9.84 6.64 23.14
CA ALA A 100 11.22 6.23 23.38
C ALA A 100 12.24 6.90 22.42
N VAL A 101 11.77 7.34 21.25
CA VAL A 101 12.54 8.10 20.26
C VAL A 101 11.65 9.17 19.64
N PRO A 102 12.21 10.30 19.18
CA PRO A 102 11.43 11.39 18.61
C PRO A 102 10.88 11.04 17.22
N ASP A 103 9.76 11.68 16.87
CA ASP A 103 9.22 11.77 15.50
C ASP A 103 8.86 10.45 14.79
N VAL A 104 8.60 9.39 15.57
CA VAL A 104 8.07 8.11 15.06
C VAL A 104 6.64 8.27 14.63
N LYS A 105 6.31 7.76 13.43
CA LYS A 105 4.95 7.80 12.90
C LYS A 105 4.53 6.47 12.33
N LEU A 106 3.26 6.14 12.52
CA LEU A 106 2.63 5.03 11.83
C LEU A 106 2.40 5.43 10.37
N VAL A 107 2.89 4.62 9.43
CA VAL A 107 2.82 4.94 8.00
C VAL A 107 1.38 5.03 7.51
N TYR A 108 0.49 4.22 8.10
CA TYR A 108 -0.95 4.27 7.85
C TYR A 108 -1.52 5.70 8.02
N ASP A 109 -1.08 6.44 9.03
CA ASP A 109 -1.55 7.81 9.32
C ASP A 109 -0.96 8.86 8.39
N LEU A 110 0.05 8.49 7.59
CA LEU A 110 0.73 9.38 6.65
C LEU A 110 0.12 9.33 5.25
N ILE A 111 -0.91 8.52 5.05
CA ILE A 111 -1.57 8.29 3.76
C ILE A 111 -3.03 8.72 3.87
N GLN A 112 -3.44 9.63 3.00
CA GLN A 112 -4.83 9.98 2.77
C GLN A 112 -5.42 9.04 1.71
N PHE A 113 -6.60 8.50 2.00
CA PHE A 113 -7.36 7.61 1.12
C PHE A 113 -8.86 7.65 1.48
N ASP A 114 -9.69 7.02 0.67
CA ASP A 114 -11.13 6.83 0.91
C ASP A 114 -11.40 5.56 1.72
N ASP A 115 -12.32 5.59 2.67
CA ASP A 115 -12.65 4.46 3.57
C ASP A 115 -12.97 3.15 2.83
N ARG A 116 -13.48 3.24 1.59
CA ARG A 116 -13.77 2.08 0.74
C ARG A 116 -12.54 1.23 0.42
N ILE A 117 -11.32 1.76 0.61
CA ILE A 117 -10.07 1.03 0.39
C ILE A 117 -9.22 0.83 1.66
N GLU A 118 -9.76 1.16 2.83
CA GLU A 118 -9.05 1.07 4.12
C GLU A 118 -8.38 -0.29 4.33
N LYS A 119 -9.10 -1.37 4.03
CA LYS A 119 -8.58 -2.74 4.18
C LYS A 119 -7.39 -3.04 3.26
N ALA A 120 -7.38 -2.49 2.04
CA ALA A 120 -6.24 -2.62 1.13
C ALA A 120 -5.02 -1.84 1.64
N VAL A 121 -5.23 -0.61 2.15
CA VAL A 121 -4.15 0.19 2.72
C VAL A 121 -3.54 -0.54 3.93
N ARG A 122 -4.36 -1.01 4.87
CA ARG A 122 -3.89 -1.81 6.02
C ARG A 122 -3.17 -3.08 5.61
N PHE A 123 -3.65 -3.78 4.59
CA PHE A 123 -2.96 -4.96 4.07
C PHE A 123 -1.54 -4.63 3.60
N VAL A 124 -1.36 -3.51 2.92
CA VAL A 124 -0.07 -3.10 2.36
C VAL A 124 0.86 -2.55 3.43
N VAL A 125 0.41 -1.58 4.22
CA VAL A 125 1.28 -0.84 5.15
C VAL A 125 1.22 -1.37 6.58
N GLY A 126 0.09 -1.95 7.01
CA GLY A 126 -0.11 -2.51 8.34
C GLY A 126 0.44 -1.64 9.47
N ASN A 127 1.17 -2.26 10.39
CA ASN A 127 1.82 -1.62 11.52
C ASN A 127 3.25 -1.12 11.22
N THR A 128 3.51 -0.66 10.00
CA THR A 128 4.84 -0.13 9.61
C THR A 128 5.08 1.23 10.26
N LEU A 129 6.25 1.40 10.88
CA LEU A 129 6.69 2.65 11.47
C LEU A 129 7.73 3.34 10.59
N LEU A 130 7.60 4.66 10.48
CA LEU A 130 8.58 5.56 9.87
C LEU A 130 9.37 6.24 11.00
N CYS A 131 10.70 6.15 10.90
CA CYS A 131 11.66 6.75 11.82
C CYS A 131 12.64 7.63 11.04
N GLN A 132 13.33 8.55 11.71
CA GLN A 132 14.26 9.46 11.04
C GLN A 132 15.54 8.75 10.57
N ASN A 133 16.06 7.84 11.38
CA ASN A 133 17.33 7.15 11.13
C ASN A 133 17.24 5.67 11.55
N ARG A 134 18.30 4.92 11.23
CA ARG A 134 18.36 3.48 11.44
C ARG A 134 18.55 3.13 12.92
N GLU A 135 19.25 3.97 13.66
CA GLU A 135 19.54 3.82 15.08
C GLU A 135 18.25 3.88 15.90
N ASP A 136 17.36 4.82 15.59
CA ASP A 136 16.05 4.95 16.23
C ASP A 136 15.16 3.74 15.93
N ALA A 137 15.15 3.28 14.68
CA ALA A 137 14.42 2.06 14.30
C ALA A 137 14.90 0.83 15.09
N ALA A 138 16.21 0.69 15.28
CA ALA A 138 16.79 -0.40 16.06
C ALA A 138 16.39 -0.34 17.55
N ARG A 139 16.39 0.86 18.15
CA ARG A 139 15.95 1.06 19.55
C ARG A 139 14.49 0.69 19.74
N ILE A 140 13.61 1.11 18.82
CA ILE A 140 12.20 0.76 18.88
C ILE A 140 12.00 -0.75 18.75
N ALA A 141 12.66 -1.38 17.78
CA ALA A 141 12.54 -2.81 17.55
C ALA A 141 12.92 -3.62 18.80
N TYR A 142 14.05 -3.29 19.44
CA TYR A 142 14.50 -3.94 20.67
C TYR A 142 13.48 -3.82 21.82
N ASN A 143 12.93 -2.62 22.01
CA ASN A 143 11.94 -2.38 23.07
C ASN A 143 10.61 -3.09 22.79
N LEU A 144 10.18 -3.19 21.54
CA LEU A 144 8.90 -3.83 21.17
C LEU A 144 8.97 -5.36 21.08
N GLU A 145 10.14 -5.94 20.78
CA GLU A 145 10.33 -7.41 20.82
C GLU A 145 10.13 -7.99 22.22
N SER A 146 10.44 -7.20 23.25
CA SER A 146 10.16 -7.55 24.66
C SER A 146 8.66 -7.70 24.94
N ASP A 147 7.80 -7.01 24.18
CA ASP A 147 6.34 -7.00 24.32
C ASP A 147 5.60 -8.01 23.41
N ARG A 148 6.32 -8.81 22.59
CA ARG A 148 5.87 -10.02 21.86
C ARG A 148 4.51 -10.01 21.12
N LYS A 149 3.97 -8.86 20.69
CA LYS A 149 2.59 -8.83 20.10
C LYS A 149 2.44 -8.30 18.68
N LEU A 150 3.49 -7.81 18.00
CA LEU A 150 3.32 -7.15 16.71
C LEU A 150 4.40 -7.55 15.68
N ALA A 151 3.97 -7.98 14.50
CA ALA A 151 4.84 -8.07 13.34
C ALA A 151 5.08 -6.65 12.79
N LEU A 152 6.23 -6.08 13.09
CA LEU A 152 6.61 -4.73 12.68
C LEU A 152 7.53 -4.79 11.48
N LYS A 153 7.24 -3.95 10.47
CA LYS A 153 8.17 -3.69 9.38
C LYS A 153 8.77 -2.31 9.63
N PHE A 154 10.08 -2.22 9.59
CA PHE A 154 10.81 -0.95 9.66
C PHE A 154 11.40 -0.65 8.30
N HIS A 155 11.25 0.59 7.84
CA HIS A 155 12.00 1.12 6.71
C HIS A 155 12.78 2.35 7.17
N SER A 156 14.10 2.27 7.13
CA SER A 156 14.97 3.44 7.24
C SER A 156 15.19 3.98 5.83
N ILE A 157 15.06 5.29 5.68
CA ILE A 157 15.33 5.96 4.41
C ILE A 157 16.36 7.01 4.73
N HIS A 158 17.58 6.76 4.27
CA HIS A 158 18.63 7.77 4.30
C HIS A 158 18.19 8.90 3.36
N PHE A 159 17.86 10.05 3.95
CA PHE A 159 17.74 11.30 3.24
C PHE A 159 19.16 11.84 3.08
N ASP A 160 19.88 11.37 2.06
CA ASP A 160 21.04 12.12 1.60
C ASP A 160 20.48 13.36 0.88
N LEU A 161 20.56 14.52 1.56
CA LEU A 161 20.23 15.85 1.03
C LEU A 161 21.26 16.28 -0.02
#